data_AF-A0A2D9Y229-F1
#
_entry.id   AF-A0A2D9Y229-F1
#
_cell.length_a   1.000
_cell.length_b   1.000
_cell.length_c   1.000
_cell.angle_alpha   90.00
_cell.angle_beta   90.00
_cell.angle_gamma   90.00
#
_symmetry.space_group_name_H-M   'P 1'
#
loop_
_entity.id
_entity.type
_entity.pdbx_description
1 polymer ?
#
loop_
_entity_poly.entity_id
_entity_poly.type
_entity_poly.pdbx_seq_one_letter_code
_entity_poly.pdbx_strand_id
1 'polypeptide(L)'
;MKFDDNHWWLKFLGWMTKFRSKKCRGGDQSQFITKKLFQEINGYDESYIVYEDNDLVDRLFAINQFVVIPEKIITSARRYREIGIWRLQYHFFNIHLKRWMGASSEELYQYYKDRVAN
;
A
#
# COMPACT_ATOMS: atom_id res chain seq x y z
N MET A 1 -6.12 -10.49 -1.02
CA MET A 1 -6.15 -10.11 0.42
C MET A 1 -7.58 -10.16 0.97
N LYS A 2 -7.75 -10.49 2.25
CA LYS A 2 -9.01 -10.44 3.00
C LYS A 2 -8.76 -9.77 4.36
N PHE A 3 -9.64 -8.85 4.76
CA PHE A 3 -9.59 -8.27 6.10
C PHE A 3 -10.27 -9.20 7.12
N ASP A 4 -9.80 -9.20 8.36
CA ASP A 4 -10.41 -9.90 9.52
C ASP A 4 -11.72 -9.23 10.02
N ASP A 5 -12.52 -8.68 9.10
CA ASP A 5 -13.70 -7.88 9.39
C ASP A 5 -14.83 -8.18 8.41
N ASN A 6 -16.07 -8.01 8.87
CA ASN A 6 -17.27 -8.29 8.08
C ASN A 6 -17.79 -7.09 7.27
N HIS A 7 -17.22 -5.90 7.47
CA HIS A 7 -17.66 -4.70 6.79
C HIS A 7 -17.53 -4.82 5.26
N TRP A 8 -18.65 -4.55 4.56
CA TRP A 8 -18.77 -4.74 3.11
C TRP A 8 -17.72 -3.96 2.31
N TRP A 9 -17.38 -2.74 2.75
CA TRP A 9 -16.35 -1.91 2.11
C TRP A 9 -14.96 -2.57 2.16
N LEU A 10 -14.58 -3.16 3.29
CA LEU A 10 -13.29 -3.86 3.43
C LEU A 10 -13.26 -5.12 2.55
N LYS A 11 -14.39 -5.81 2.41
CA LYS A 11 -14.53 -6.94 1.47
C LYS A 11 -14.34 -6.47 0.02
N PHE A 12 -14.90 -5.32 -0.35
CA PHE A 12 -14.72 -4.71 -1.67
C PHE A 12 -13.27 -4.31 -1.94
N LEU A 13 -12.61 -3.61 -1.00
CA LEU A 13 -11.18 -3.27 -1.10
C LEU A 13 -10.33 -4.54 -1.26
N GLY A 14 -10.58 -5.56 -0.43
CA GLY A 14 -9.90 -6.86 -0.52
C GLY A 14 -10.12 -7.55 -1.87
N TRP A 15 -11.32 -7.48 -2.45
CA TRP A 15 -11.60 -8.04 -3.78
C TRP A 15 -10.86 -7.31 -4.90
N MET A 16 -10.73 -5.97 -4.84
CA MET A 16 -9.96 -5.20 -5.82
C MET A 16 -8.48 -5.61 -5.85
N THR A 17 -7.93 -6.11 -4.74
CA THR A 17 -6.54 -6.61 -4.68
C THR A 17 -6.27 -7.84 -5.55
N LYS A 18 -7.25 -8.39 -6.27
CA LYS A 18 -7.05 -9.46 -7.26
C LYS A 18 -6.58 -8.94 -8.64
N PHE A 19 -6.83 -7.68 -8.96
CA PHE A 19 -6.50 -7.13 -10.28
C PHE A 19 -5.05 -6.68 -10.37
N ARG A 20 -4.35 -7.02 -11.46
CA ARG A 20 -2.95 -6.61 -11.69
C ARG A 20 -2.75 -5.09 -11.85
N SER A 21 -3.79 -4.26 -11.77
CA SER A 21 -3.65 -2.82 -11.91
C SER A 21 -2.90 -2.18 -10.73
N LYS A 22 -1.95 -1.28 -11.05
CA LYS A 22 -1.25 -0.41 -10.08
C LYS A 22 -2.23 0.36 -9.19
N LYS A 23 -3.36 0.82 -9.72
CA LYS A 23 -4.40 1.55 -8.96
C LYS A 23 -5.10 0.69 -7.90
N CYS A 24 -5.03 -0.63 -8.03
CA CYS A 24 -5.58 -1.60 -7.08
C CYS A 24 -4.52 -2.11 -6.09
N ARG A 25 -3.30 -1.58 -6.16
CA ARG A 25 -2.25 -1.83 -5.19
C ARG A 25 -2.29 -0.71 -4.17
N GLY A 26 -2.31 -1.10 -2.91
CA GLY A 26 -2.01 -0.23 -1.78
C GLY A 26 -0.88 -0.87 -1.00
N GLY A 27 -0.51 -0.24 0.11
CA GLY A 27 0.48 -0.83 1.00
C GLY A 27 -0.01 -2.12 1.68
N ASP A 28 0.91 -2.85 2.30
CA ASP A 28 0.64 -4.03 3.15
C ASP A 28 0.05 -5.27 2.44
N GLN A 29 0.30 -5.45 1.15
CA GLN A 29 -0.24 -6.58 0.37
C GLN A 29 0.63 -7.86 0.42
N SER A 30 1.43 -8.06 1.48
CA SER A 30 2.41 -9.15 1.63
C SER A 30 3.26 -9.37 0.38
N GLN A 31 4.18 -8.44 0.14
CA GLN A 31 5.08 -8.51 -1.01
C GLN A 31 6.14 -9.59 -0.82
N PHE A 32 6.40 -10.36 -1.88
CA PHE A 32 7.51 -11.31 -1.92
C PHE A 32 8.38 -11.01 -3.15
N ILE A 33 9.68 -10.88 -2.92
CA ILE A 33 10.66 -10.59 -3.96
C ILE A 33 11.90 -11.45 -3.74
N THR A 34 12.48 -11.95 -4.82
CA THR A 34 13.74 -12.70 -4.73
C THR A 34 14.90 -11.77 -4.38
N LYS A 35 15.90 -12.28 -3.65
CA LYS A 35 17.10 -11.50 -3.31
C LYS A 35 17.77 -10.90 -4.54
N LYS A 36 17.85 -11.67 -5.63
CA LYS A 36 18.45 -11.24 -6.89
C LYS A 36 17.72 -10.03 -7.47
N LEU A 37 16.39 -10.14 -7.65
CA LEU A 37 15.59 -9.04 -8.20
C LEU A 37 15.60 -7.81 -7.30
N PHE A 38 15.56 -8.00 -5.96
CA PHE A 38 15.62 -6.90 -5.00
C PHE A 38 16.94 -6.12 -5.11
N GLN A 39 18.07 -6.81 -5.32
CA GLN A 39 19.36 -6.16 -5.55
C GLN A 39 19.44 -5.48 -6.92
N GLU A 40 18.87 -6.09 -7.96
CA GLU A 40 18.84 -5.51 -9.32
C GLU A 40 18.08 -4.17 -9.38
N ILE A 41 17.02 -4.02 -8.59
CA ILE A 41 16.25 -2.78 -8.50
C ILE A 41 16.78 -1.81 -7.44
N ASN A 42 17.94 -2.09 -6.84
CA ASN A 42 18.57 -1.27 -5.80
C ASN A 42 17.76 -1.16 -4.48
N GLY A 43 17.05 -2.22 -4.09
CA GLY A 43 16.41 -2.34 -2.79
C GLY A 43 15.25 -1.37 -2.54
N TYR A 44 14.97 -1.07 -1.27
CA TYR A 44 14.04 0.00 -0.90
C TYR A 44 14.71 1.37 -1.05
N ASP A 45 13.91 2.38 -1.41
CA ASP A 45 14.36 3.76 -1.30
C ASP A 45 14.20 4.20 0.17
N GLU A 46 15.31 4.23 0.90
CA GLU A 46 15.36 4.57 2.33
C GLU A 46 14.97 6.02 2.63
N SER A 47 14.79 6.86 1.60
CA SER A 47 14.21 8.20 1.80
C SER A 47 12.73 8.14 2.18
N TYR A 48 12.03 7.02 1.89
CA TYR A 48 10.65 6.79 2.26
C TYR A 48 10.55 6.11 3.62
N ILE A 49 10.09 6.86 4.63
CA ILE A 49 9.70 6.30 5.94
C ILE A 49 8.31 5.63 5.87
N VAL A 50 7.46 6.15 4.98
CA VAL A 50 6.17 5.59 4.62
C VAL A 50 6.09 5.55 3.11
N TYR A 51 5.29 4.64 2.55
CA TYR A 51 5.05 4.52 1.11
C TYR A 51 6.20 3.84 0.32
N GLU A 52 7.23 3.35 1.00
CA GLU A 52 8.38 2.64 0.44
C GLU A 52 7.97 1.38 -0.35
N ASP A 53 6.92 0.73 0.11
CA ASP A 53 6.39 -0.50 -0.47
C ASP A 53 5.63 -0.24 -1.79
N ASN A 54 4.99 0.92 -1.91
CA ASN A 54 4.32 1.38 -3.13
C ASN A 54 5.36 1.86 -4.16
N ASP A 55 6.44 2.51 -3.72
CA ASP A 55 7.58 2.84 -4.59
C ASP A 55 8.22 1.57 -5.18
N LEU A 56 8.44 0.55 -4.34
CA LEU A 56 8.96 -0.74 -4.80
C LEU A 56 8.05 -1.37 -5.86
N VAL A 57 6.74 -1.39 -5.61
CA VAL A 57 5.75 -1.88 -6.57
C VAL A 57 5.80 -1.10 -7.88
N ASP A 58 5.89 0.23 -7.81
CA ASP A 58 5.99 1.09 -8.99
C ASP A 58 7.20 0.76 -9.86
N ARG A 59 8.36 0.54 -9.23
CA ARG A 59 9.58 0.11 -9.93
C ARG A 59 9.42 -1.29 -10.54
N LEU A 60 8.79 -2.23 -9.84
CA LEU A 60 8.50 -3.57 -10.36
C LEU A 60 7.54 -3.55 -11.55
N PHE A 61 6.54 -2.66 -11.55
CA PHE A 61 5.66 -2.45 -12.70
C PHE A 61 6.43 -1.88 -13.90
N ALA A 62 7.35 -0.92 -13.68
CA ALA A 62 8.13 -0.31 -14.75
C ALA A 62 9.00 -1.33 -15.52
N ILE A 63 9.49 -2.37 -14.83
CA ILE A 63 10.29 -3.45 -15.44
C ILE A 63 9.47 -4.72 -15.76
N ASN A 64 8.14 -4.66 -15.68
CA ASN A 64 7.22 -5.78 -15.93
C ASN A 64 7.43 -7.03 -15.04
N GLN A 65 8.03 -6.89 -13.86
CA GLN A 65 8.31 -8.00 -12.93
C GLN A 65 7.26 -8.17 -11.82
N PHE A 66 6.10 -7.50 -11.94
CA PHE A 66 5.02 -7.62 -10.97
C PHE A 66 3.98 -8.69 -11.34
N VAL A 67 3.77 -9.65 -10.42
CA VAL A 67 2.82 -10.77 -10.55
C VAL A 67 1.91 -10.82 -9.33
N VAL A 68 0.61 -11.08 -9.55
CA VAL A 68 -0.37 -11.33 -8.49
C VAL A 68 -0.55 -12.83 -8.31
N ILE A 69 -0.24 -13.34 -7.11
CA ILE A 69 -0.54 -14.71 -6.74
C ILE A 69 -2.01 -14.75 -6.25
N PRO A 70 -2.90 -15.58 -6.83
CA PRO A 70 -4.33 -15.58 -6.53
C PRO A 70 -4.68 -16.27 -5.20
N GLU A 71 -3.82 -16.13 -4.19
CA GLU A 71 -3.98 -16.74 -2.86
C GLU A 71 -4.54 -15.76 -1.83
N LYS A 72 -5.27 -16.29 -0.86
CA LYS A 72 -5.92 -15.48 0.18
C LYS A 72 -5.03 -15.38 1.41
N ILE A 73 -4.49 -14.19 1.63
CA ILE A 73 -3.91 -13.75 2.91
C ILE A 73 -4.94 -12.99 3.74
N ILE A 74 -4.92 -13.18 5.06
CA ILE A 74 -5.75 -12.45 6.02
C ILE A 74 -4.91 -11.32 6.62
N THR A 75 -5.42 -10.10 6.57
CA THR A 75 -4.82 -8.92 7.21
C THR A 75 -5.75 -8.36 8.28
N SER A 76 -5.19 -7.71 9.29
CA SER A 76 -5.99 -7.17 10.38
C SER A 76 -6.63 -5.84 10.02
N ALA A 77 -7.93 -5.71 10.27
CA ALA A 77 -8.68 -4.47 10.19
C ALA A 77 -8.63 -3.65 11.49
N ARG A 78 -7.75 -4.01 12.44
CA ARG A 78 -7.61 -3.30 13.73
C ARG A 78 -7.54 -1.78 13.57
N ARG A 79 -6.69 -1.28 12.66
CA ARG A 79 -6.53 0.17 12.44
C ARG A 79 -7.78 0.83 11.86
N TYR A 80 -8.51 0.10 11.01
CA TYR A 80 -9.81 0.55 10.51
C TYR A 80 -10.87 0.61 11.62
N ARG A 81 -10.80 -0.25 12.63
CA ARG A 81 -11.68 -0.21 13.81
C ARG A 81 -11.32 0.94 14.77
N GLU A 82 -10.03 1.21 14.97
CA GLU A 82 -9.54 2.28 15.84
C GLU A 82 -9.83 3.69 15.28
N ILE A 83 -9.58 3.92 14.00
CA ILE A 83 -9.70 5.25 13.36
C ILE A 83 -11.07 5.46 12.68
N GLY A 84 -11.70 4.36 12.25
CA GLY A 84 -12.91 4.35 11.43
C GLY A 84 -12.62 4.15 9.94
N ILE A 85 -13.46 3.31 9.30
CA ILE A 85 -13.24 2.82 7.94
C ILE A 85 -13.06 3.95 6.92
N TRP A 86 -14.01 4.88 6.91
CA TRP A 86 -14.02 5.98 5.94
C TRP A 86 -12.95 7.03 6.21
N ARG A 87 -12.68 7.31 7.49
CA ARG A 87 -11.66 8.28 7.90
C ARG A 87 -10.27 7.79 7.50
N LEU A 88 -9.96 6.52 7.79
CA LEU A 88 -8.68 5.95 7.39
C LEU A 88 -8.54 5.87 5.87
N GLN A 89 -9.61 5.46 5.16
CA GLN A 89 -9.60 5.41 3.70
C GLN A 89 -9.37 6.79 3.07
N TYR A 90 -9.98 7.84 3.64
CA TYR A 90 -9.76 9.22 3.22
C TYR A 90 -8.30 9.64 3.38
N HIS A 91 -7.65 9.30 4.50
CA HIS A 91 -6.23 9.63 4.70
C HIS A 91 -5.31 8.89 3.73
N PHE A 92 -5.53 7.59 3.50
CA PHE A 92 -4.76 6.85 2.49
C PHE A 92 -4.96 7.41 1.08
N PHE A 93 -6.19 7.77 0.71
CA PHE A 93 -6.45 8.42 -0.57
C PHE A 93 -5.68 9.74 -0.71
N ASN A 94 -5.64 10.57 0.34
CA ASN A 94 -4.87 11.82 0.33
C ASN A 94 -3.36 11.58 0.21
N ILE A 95 -2.82 10.54 0.85
CA ILE A 95 -1.40 10.17 0.71
C ILE A 95 -1.08 9.81 -0.74
N HIS A 96 -1.90 8.96 -1.37
CA HIS A 96 -1.74 8.62 -2.79
C HIS A 96 -1.87 9.86 -3.71
N LEU A 97 -2.82 10.75 -3.42
CA LEU A 97 -3.01 11.98 -4.19
C LEU A 97 -1.80 12.92 -4.06
N LYS A 98 -1.29 13.11 -2.83
CA LYS A 98 -0.08 13.90 -2.56
C LYS A 98 1.13 13.34 -3.31
N ARG A 99 1.33 12.02 -3.26
CA ARG A 99 2.40 11.36 -4.02
C ARG A 99 2.27 11.61 -5.51
N TRP A 100 1.05 11.52 -6.05
CA TRP A 100 0.79 11.77 -7.47
C TRP A 100 1.04 13.23 -7.88
N MET A 101 0.79 14.19 -6.98
CA MET A 101 1.15 15.60 -7.16
C MET A 101 2.64 15.90 -6.99
N GLY A 102 3.47 14.89 -6.68
CA GLY A 102 4.92 15.05 -6.54
C GLY A 102 5.40 15.41 -5.13
N ALA A 103 4.60 15.17 -4.09
CA ALA A 103 5.03 15.36 -2.71
C ALA A 103 6.26 14.49 -2.38
N SER A 104 7.18 15.07 -1.61
CA SER A 104 8.37 14.40 -1.09
C SER A 104 8.02 13.34 -0.04
N SER A 105 8.95 12.41 0.19
CA SER A 105 8.79 11.37 1.21
C SER A 105 8.56 11.95 2.61
N GLU A 106 9.24 13.05 2.94
CA GLU A 106 9.07 13.78 4.20
C GLU A 106 7.64 14.34 4.34
N GLU A 107 7.09 14.95 3.29
CA GLU A 107 5.71 15.47 3.33
C GLU A 107 4.66 14.35 3.52
N LEU A 108 4.88 13.19 2.90
CA LEU A 108 4.02 12.02 3.08
C LEU A 108 4.11 11.50 4.52
N TYR A 109 5.31 11.44 5.07
CA TYR A 109 5.55 11.02 6.45
C TYR A 109 4.90 11.98 7.45
N GLN A 110 5.10 13.29 7.30
CA GLN A 110 4.49 14.28 8.19
C GLN A 110 2.95 14.21 8.13
N TYR A 111 2.37 14.07 6.93
CA TYR A 111 0.92 13.90 6.81
C TYR A 111 0.42 12.63 7.51
N TYR A 112 1.12 11.50 7.35
CA TYR A 112 0.75 10.25 8.00
C TYR A 112 0.86 10.38 9.53
N LYS A 113 1.94 10.95 10.02
CA LYS A 113 2.17 11.19 11.45
C LYS A 113 1.05 12.02 12.06
N ASP A 114 0.73 13.15 11.45
CA ASP A 114 -0.24 14.10 11.98
C ASP A 114 -1.68 13.60 11.95
N ARG A 115 -2.04 12.81 10.92
CA ARG A 115 -3.44 12.48 10.62
C ARG A 115 -3.82 11.03 10.85
N VAL A 116 -2.85 10.12 10.93
CA VAL A 116 -3.09 8.66 11.02
C VAL A 116 -2.37 8.03 12.22
N ALA A 117 -1.19 8.51 12.59
CA ALA A 117 -0.44 7.97 13.72
C ALA A 117 -0.89 8.53 15.08
N ASN A 118 -1.45 9.74 15.10
CA ASN A 118 -2.01 10.40 16.29
C ASN A 118 -3.40 9.89 16.68
#